data_AF-A0A1X1FFC6-F1
#
_entry.id   AF-A0A1X1FFC6-F1
#
_cell.length_a   1.000
_cell.length_b   1.000
_cell.length_c   1.000
_cell.angle_alpha   90.00
_cell.angle_beta   90.00
_cell.angle_gamma   90.00
#
_symmetry.space_group_name_H-M   'P 1'
#
loop_
_entity.id
_entity.type
_entity.pdbx_description
1 polymer ?
#
loop_
_entity_poly.entity_id
_entity_poly.type
_entity_poly.pdbx_seq_one_letter_code
_entity_poly.pdbx_strand_id
1 'polypeptide(L)'
;MQNSSDIKTTTKVFSNGNSDAIRITKKLKEAMNLTAGDDVELLFNPSTNKIEISKITTDPKISPEFKKRFDRLYAENAGLMERLKNL
;
A
#
# COMPACT_ATOMS: atom_id res chain seq x y z
N MET A 1 -1.48 17.10 -13.95
CA MET A 1 -2.16 16.62 -12.73
C MET A 1 -3.17 15.57 -13.17
N GLN A 2 -2.91 14.29 -12.95
CA GLN A 2 -3.88 13.23 -13.28
C GLN A 2 -4.99 13.26 -12.24
N ASN A 3 -6.23 13.45 -12.70
CA ASN A 3 -7.42 13.40 -11.87
C ASN A 3 -7.52 12.02 -11.20
N SER A 4 -7.45 11.98 -9.87
CA SER A 4 -7.74 10.79 -9.06
C SER A 4 -9.24 10.57 -9.03
N SER A 5 -9.84 10.19 -10.15
CA SER A 5 -11.19 9.64 -10.17
C SER A 5 -11.13 8.22 -9.62
N ASP A 6 -11.88 7.96 -8.55
CA ASP A 6 -12.04 6.61 -7.99
C ASP A 6 -12.43 5.62 -9.09
N ILE A 7 -11.56 4.64 -9.38
CA ILE A 7 -11.84 3.59 -10.36
C ILE A 7 -12.80 2.59 -9.70
N LYS A 8 -14.10 2.81 -9.88
CA LYS A 8 -15.15 1.87 -9.43
C LYS A 8 -15.47 0.88 -10.55
N THR A 9 -15.39 -0.41 -10.23
CA THR A 9 -15.77 -1.48 -11.16
C THR A 9 -16.38 -2.65 -10.41
N THR A 10 -17.40 -3.27 -11.00
CA THR A 10 -18.04 -4.47 -10.45
C THR A 10 -17.48 -5.68 -11.19
N THR A 11 -17.02 -6.67 -10.44
CA THR A 11 -16.46 -7.91 -10.98
C THR A 11 -17.11 -9.10 -10.29
N LYS A 12 -17.05 -10.27 -10.91
CA LYS A 12 -17.57 -11.52 -10.32
C LYS A 12 -16.42 -12.34 -9.77
N VAL A 13 -16.68 -12.99 -8.64
CA VAL A 13 -15.85 -14.07 -8.11
C VAL A 13 -16.10 -15.33 -8.95
N PHE A 14 -15.06 -16.07 -9.29
CA PHE A 14 -15.14 -17.33 -10.01
C PHE A 14 -14.12 -18.32 -9.47
N SER A 15 -14.42 -19.61 -9.61
CA SER A 15 -13.50 -20.68 -9.19
C SER A 15 -12.34 -20.82 -10.18
N ASN A 16 -11.14 -21.01 -9.65
CA ASN A 16 -9.91 -21.24 -10.38
C ASN A 16 -9.13 -22.38 -9.71
N GLY A 17 -9.39 -23.62 -10.13
CA GLY A 17 -8.86 -24.81 -9.46
C GLY A 17 -9.47 -24.98 -8.08
N ASN A 18 -8.63 -25.02 -7.04
CA ASN A 18 -9.05 -25.15 -5.64
C ASN A 18 -9.17 -23.80 -4.91
N SER A 19 -9.18 -22.69 -5.64
CA SER A 19 -9.24 -21.34 -5.07
C SER A 19 -10.27 -20.49 -5.80
N ASP A 20 -10.76 -19.44 -5.15
CA ASP A 20 -11.57 -18.42 -5.79
C ASP A 20 -10.70 -17.26 -6.30
N ALA A 21 -11.11 -16.66 -7.41
CA ALA A 21 -10.41 -15.57 -8.06
C ALA A 21 -11.36 -14.42 -8.42
N ILE A 22 -10.80 -13.22 -8.46
CA ILE A 22 -11.48 -11.98 -8.85
C ILE A 22 -10.79 -11.42 -10.10
N ARG A 23 -11.57 -10.94 -11.07
CA ARG A 23 -11.00 -10.36 -12.29
C ARG A 23 -10.60 -8.90 -12.06
N ILE A 24 -9.30 -8.61 -12.14
CA ILE A 24 -8.79 -7.23 -12.19
C ILE A 24 -9.02 -6.67 -13.60
N THR A 25 -9.70 -5.53 -13.71
CA THR A 25 -9.96 -4.89 -15.00
C THR A 25 -8.70 -4.22 -15.56
N LYS A 26 -8.62 -4.05 -16.89
CA LYS A 26 -7.48 -3.40 -17.55
C LYS A 26 -7.17 -2.01 -16.96
N LYS A 27 -8.20 -1.22 -16.67
CA LYS A 27 -8.05 0.11 -16.03
C LYS A 27 -7.38 0.03 -14.66
N LEU A 28 -7.82 -0.93 -13.82
CA LEU A 28 -7.24 -1.10 -12.48
C LEU A 28 -5.81 -1.64 -12.57
N LYS A 29 -5.55 -2.58 -13.49
CA LYS A 29 -4.22 -3.10 -13.79
C LYS A 29 -3.24 -1.98 -14.18
N GLU A 30 -3.66 -1.09 -15.09
CA GLU A 30 -2.87 0.06 -15.54
C GLU A 30 -2.66 1.07 -14.42
N ALA A 31 -3.70 1.41 -13.65
CA ALA A 31 -3.60 2.35 -12.54
C ALA A 31 -2.66 1.86 -11.42
N MET A 32 -2.66 0.55 -11.15
CA MET A 32 -1.78 -0.07 -10.15
C MET A 32 -0.42 -0.50 -10.71
N ASN A 33 -0.17 -0.32 -12.02
CA ASN A 33 1.00 -0.85 -12.72
C ASN A 33 1.29 -2.32 -12.39
N LEU A 34 0.24 -3.15 -12.43
CA LEU A 34 0.31 -4.58 -12.15
C LEU A 34 0.65 -5.37 -13.41
N THR A 35 1.55 -6.34 -13.26
CA THR A 35 1.96 -7.29 -14.28
C THR A 35 1.57 -8.70 -13.84
N ALA A 36 1.38 -9.62 -14.80
CA ALA A 36 1.13 -11.01 -14.45
C ALA A 36 2.39 -11.57 -13.76
N GLY A 37 2.22 -12.15 -12.57
CA GLY A 37 3.31 -12.64 -11.72
C GLY A 37 3.79 -11.65 -10.66
N ASP A 38 3.26 -10.41 -10.62
CA ASP A 38 3.52 -9.50 -9.51
C ASP A 38 2.82 -9.99 -8.22
N ASP A 39 3.54 -9.92 -7.11
CA ASP A 39 2.97 -10.18 -5.79
C ASP A 39 2.12 -9.00 -5.30
N VAL A 40 0.98 -9.33 -4.70
CA VAL A 40 0.04 -8.36 -4.11
C VAL A 40 -0.34 -8.78 -2.70
N GLU A 41 -0.53 -7.80 -1.84
CA GLU A 41 -1.04 -7.97 -0.48
C GLU A 41 -2.54 -7.71 -0.48
N LEU A 42 -3.29 -8.58 0.19
CA LEU A 42 -4.73 -8.46 0.40
C LEU A 42 -5.01 -8.29 1.89
N LEU A 43 -5.58 -7.14 2.26
CA LEU A 43 -5.99 -6.86 3.63
C LEU A 43 -7.52 -6.80 3.70
N PHE A 44 -8.14 -7.65 4.52
CA PHE A 44 -9.58 -7.58 4.78
C PHE A 44 -9.86 -6.72 6.00
N ASN A 45 -10.68 -5.68 5.81
CA ASN A 45 -11.16 -4.82 6.87
C ASN A 45 -12.60 -5.21 7.25
N PRO A 46 -12.83 -5.85 8.42
CA PRO A 46 -14.16 -6.32 8.81
C PRO A 46 -15.11 -5.16 9.14
N SER A 47 -14.61 -4.02 9.60
CA SER A 47 -15.43 -2.87 9.98
C SER A 47 -16.08 -2.19 8.78
N THR A 48 -15.42 -2.20 7.63
CA THR A 48 -15.94 -1.62 6.38
C THR A 48 -16.41 -2.66 5.38
N ASN A 49 -16.16 -3.94 5.66
CA ASN A 49 -16.38 -5.08 4.76
C ASN A 49 -15.70 -4.88 3.40
N LYS A 50 -14.46 -4.39 3.41
CA LYS A 50 -13.66 -4.09 2.21
C LYS A 50 -12.39 -4.91 2.19
N ILE A 51 -11.94 -5.25 0.98
CA ILE A 51 -10.61 -5.80 0.73
C ILE A 51 -9.78 -4.69 0.10
N GLU A 52 -8.65 -4.39 0.74
CA GLU A 52 -7.65 -3.48 0.21
C GLU A 52 -6.57 -4.31 -0.50
N ILE A 53 -6.24 -3.92 -1.73
CA ILE A 53 -5.25 -4.59 -2.57
C ILE A 53 -4.08 -3.65 -2.75
N SER A 54 -2.91 -4.04 -2.27
CA SER A 54 -1.68 -3.27 -2.37
C SER A 54 -0.66 -4.04 -3.18
N LYS A 55 0.03 -3.37 -4.11
CA LYS A 55 1.18 -3.98 -4.79
C LYS A 55 2.31 -4.08 -3.77
N ILE A 56 2.91 -5.27 -3.62
CA ILE A 56 4.07 -5.43 -2.75
C ILE A 56 5.25 -4.75 -3.43
N THR A 57 5.58 -3.54 -2.97
CA THR A 57 6.90 -2.96 -3.20
C THR A 57 7.78 -3.33 -2.02
N THR A 58 8.68 -4.27 -2.23
CA THR A 58 9.64 -4.80 -1.24
C THR A 58 10.58 -3.75 -0.64
N ASP A 59 10.53 -2.51 -1.15
CA ASP A 59 11.14 -1.35 -0.52
C ASP A 59 10.04 -0.32 -0.21
N PRO A 60 9.76 -0.01 1.07
CA PRO A 60 9.28 1.32 1.35
C PRO A 60 10.35 2.25 0.78
N LYS A 61 10.03 2.98 -0.30
CA LYS A 61 10.88 4.02 -0.89
C LYS A 61 11.02 5.18 0.10
N ILE A 62 11.65 4.92 1.25
CA ILE A 62 12.16 5.96 2.12
C ILE A 62 13.30 6.55 1.32
N SER A 63 13.09 7.75 0.77
CA SER A 63 14.15 8.41 0.02
C SER A 63 15.36 8.56 0.96
N PRO A 64 16.60 8.33 0.47
CA PRO A 64 17.79 8.53 1.28
C PRO A 64 17.87 9.94 1.88
N GLU A 65 17.28 10.93 1.20
CA GLU A 65 17.14 12.30 1.69
C GLU A 65 16.17 12.42 2.87
N PHE A 66 15.02 11.74 2.81
CA PHE A 66 14.08 11.72 3.93
C PHE A 66 14.71 11.08 5.16
N LYS A 67 15.41 9.94 4.98
CA LYS A 67 16.12 9.27 6.07
C LYS A 67 17.15 10.20 6.72
N LYS A 68 17.97 10.88 5.92
CA LYS A 68 18.95 11.87 6.42
C LYS A 68 18.31 13.05 7.15
N ARG A 69 17.18 13.57 6.65
CA ARG A 69 16.47 14.68 7.32
C ARG A 69 15.85 14.22 8.63
N PHE A 70 15.26 13.03 8.65
CA PHE A 70 14.71 12.43 9.85
C PHE A 70 15.78 12.19 10.91
N ASP A 71 16.90 11.57 10.54
CA ASP A 71 18.02 11.30 11.45
C ASP A 71 18.60 12.60 12.03
N ARG A 72 18.70 13.67 11.23
CA ARG A 72 19.11 14.99 11.70
C ARG A 72 18.11 15.58 12.70
N LEU A 73 16.83 15.60 12.36
CA LEU A 73 15.78 16.13 13.24
C LEU A 73 15.69 15.35 14.55
N TYR A 74 15.87 14.03 14.49
CA TYR A 74 15.88 13.17 15.66
C TYR A 74 17.09 13.47 16.56
N ALA A 75 18.28 13.67 15.98
CA ALA A 75 19.48 14.04 16.72
C ALA A 75 19.38 15.45 17.33
N GLU A 76 18.85 16.43 16.58
CA GLU A 76 18.64 17.81 17.07
C GLU A 76 17.66 17.87 18.23
N ASN A 77 16.67 16.97 18.26
CA ASN A 77 15.65 16.91 19.30
C ASN A 77 15.84 15.72 20.25
N ALA A 78 17.04 15.14 20.31
CA ALA A 78 17.31 13.91 21.07
C ALA A 78 16.90 14.03 22.55
N GLY A 79 17.19 15.17 23.18
CA GLY A 79 16.81 15.40 24.59
C GLY A 79 15.29 15.56 24.80
N LEU A 80 14.54 16.00 23.79
CA LEU A 80 13.08 16.06 23.83
C LEU A 80 12.47 14.66 23.60
N MET A 81 13.04 13.91 22.66
CA MET A 81 12.65 12.52 22.37
C MET A 81 12.92 11.60 23.56
N GLU A 82 14.03 11.80 24.28
CA GLU A 82 14.38 11.04 25.47
C GLU A 82 13.41 11.30 26.64
N ARG A 83 12.90 12.54 26.75
CA ARG A 83 11.85 12.89 27.73
C ARG A 83 10.50 12.28 27.36
N LEU A 84 10.15 12.25 26.07
CA LEU A 84 8.92 11.63 25.57
C LEU A 84 8.92 10.11 25.70
N LYS A 85 10.10 9.47 25.64
CA LYS A 85 10.23 8.01 25.80
C LYS A 85 9.91 7.52 27.21
N ASN A 86 9.98 8.40 28.21
CA ASN A 86 9.77 8.09 29.63
C ASN A 86 8.38 8.53 30.15
N LEU A 87 7.48 8.94 29.25
CA LEU A 87 6.05 9.15 29.51
C LEU A 87 5.27 7.91 29.05
#